data_AF-A0A1V9U303-F1
#
_entry.id   AF-A0A1V9U303-F1
#
_cell.length_a   1.000
_cell.length_b   1.000
_cell.length_c   1.000
_cell.angle_alpha   90.00
_cell.angle_beta   90.00
_cell.angle_gamma   90.00
#
_symmetry.space_group_name_H-M   'P 1'
#
loop_
_entity.id
_entity.type
_entity.pdbx_description
1 polymer ?
#
loop_
_entity_poly.entity_id
_entity_poly.type
_entity_poly.pdbx_seq_one_letter_code
_entity_poly.pdbx_strand_id
1 'polypeptide(L)' 'YHGRKPQYTQDDPRLQHAFKLYQAGMSDIDVARNTGIKRTTFIRYRKKFNIKR' A
#
# COMPACT_ATOMS: atom_id res chain seq x y z
N TYR A 1 -6.03 -19.82 -16.77
CA TYR A 1 -6.45 -19.68 -15.35
C TYR A 1 -6.55 -18.19 -15.03
N HIS A 2 -7.71 -17.67 -14.62
CA HIS A 2 -7.85 -16.25 -14.27
C HIS A 2 -7.76 -16.08 -12.76
N GLY A 3 -6.66 -15.49 -12.30
CA GLY A 3 -6.40 -15.27 -10.88
C GLY A 3 -7.40 -14.32 -10.24
N ARG A 4 -7.44 -14.32 -8.90
CA ARG A 4 -8.31 -13.44 -8.11
C ARG A 4 -7.99 -11.96 -8.42
N LYS A 5 -9.02 -11.14 -8.63
CA LYS A 5 -8.85 -9.70 -8.87
C LYS A 5 -8.08 -9.05 -7.71
N PRO A 6 -7.15 -8.11 -7.98
CA PRO A 6 -6.45 -7.38 -6.93
C PRO A 6 -7.44 -6.65 -6.02
N GLN A 7 -7.22 -6.75 -4.70
CA GLN A 7 -8.09 -6.11 -3.71
C GLN A 7 -8.03 -4.58 -3.76
N TYR A 8 -6.90 -4.00 -4.16
CA TYR A 8 -6.71 -2.57 -4.31
C TYR A 8 -6.29 -2.27 -5.75
N THR A 9 -6.84 -1.22 -6.33
CA THR A 9 -6.40 -0.67 -7.63
C THR A 9 -5.35 0.41 -7.40
N GLN A 10 -4.65 0.82 -8.47
CA GLN A 10 -3.67 1.90 -8.38
C GLN A 10 -4.32 3.21 -7.91
N ASP A 11 -5.55 3.47 -8.33
CA ASP A 11 -6.29 4.69 -8.02
C ASP A 11 -7.12 4.59 -6.73
N ASP A 12 -6.94 3.51 -5.96
CA ASP A 12 -7.64 3.36 -4.69
C ASP A 12 -7.19 4.46 -3.71
N PRO A 13 -8.11 5.28 -3.18
CA PRO A 13 -7.77 6.42 -2.33
C PRO A 13 -7.08 6.00 -1.04
N ARG A 14 -7.37 4.81 -0.49
CA ARG A 14 -6.71 4.29 0.72
C ARG A 14 -5.28 3.88 0.41
N LEU A 15 -5.05 3.27 -0.76
CA LEU A 15 -3.71 2.88 -1.20
C LEU A 15 -2.85 4.12 -1.53
N GLN A 16 -3.42 5.11 -2.22
CA GLN A 16 -2.76 6.38 -2.50
C GLN A 16 -2.41 7.14 -1.22
N HIS A 17 -3.33 7.19 -0.26
CA HIS A 17 -3.05 7.76 1.06
C HIS A 17 -1.90 7.02 1.75
N ALA A 18 -1.88 5.68 1.71
CA ALA A 18 -0.80 4.87 2.28
C ALA A 18 0.57 5.18 1.66
N PHE A 19 0.64 5.38 0.34
CA PHE A 19 1.89 5.77 -0.32
C PHE A 19 2.39 7.15 0.11
N LYS A 20 1.50 8.15 0.19
CA LYS A 20 1.86 9.49 0.68
C LYS A 20 2.45 9.44 2.09
N LEU A 21 1.83 8.66 2.97
CA LEU A 21 2.30 8.47 4.34
C LEU A 21 3.69 7.80 4.42
N TYR A 22 3.96 6.82 3.56
CA TYR A 22 5.27 6.18 3.49
C TYR A 22 6.35 7.13 2.97
N GLN A 23 6.04 7.93 1.95
CA GLN A 23 6.92 8.98 1.42
C GLN A 23 7.17 10.09 2.44
N ALA A 24 6.19 10.38 3.31
CA ALA A 24 6.35 11.29 4.43
C ALA A 24 7.26 10.74 5.55
N GLY A 25 7.84 9.56 5.40
CA GLY A 25 8.80 9.00 6.35
C GLY A 25 8.19 8.10 7.42
N MET A 26 6.91 7.71 7.31
CA MET A 26 6.34 6.69 8.21
C MET A 26 6.84 5.28 7.87
N SER A 27 6.86 4.40 8.87
CA SER A 27 7.22 3.00 8.69
C SER A 27 6.07 2.20 8.07
N ASP A 28 6.36 1.04 7.45
CA ASP A 28 5.32 0.15 6.92
C ASP A 28 4.30 -0.28 8.01
N ILE A 29 4.71 -0.32 9.28
CA ILE A 29 3.85 -0.67 10.42
C ILE A 29 2.87 0.47 10.72
N ASP A 30 3.38 1.70 10.76
CA ASP A 30 2.57 2.88 11.10
C ASP A 30 1.59 3.23 9.98
N VAL A 31 2.03 3.10 8.72
CA VAL A 31 1.16 3.23 7.55
C VAL A 31 0.02 2.21 7.62
N ALA A 32 0.31 0.95 7.99
CA ALA A 32 -0.71 -0.08 8.11
C ALA A 32 -1.72 0.21 9.23
N ARG A 33 -1.26 0.71 10.37
CA ARG A 33 -2.12 1.12 11.49
C ARG A 33 -3.01 2.31 11.12
N ASN A 34 -2.47 3.30 10.41
CA ASN A 34 -3.19 4.51 10.05
C ASN A 34 -4.21 4.29 8.92
N THR A 35 -3.89 3.44 7.94
CA THR A 35 -4.73 3.24 6.74
C THR A 35 -5.70 2.06 6.87
N GLY A 36 -5.45 1.15 7.83
CA GLY A 36 -6.14 -0.12 7.97
C GLY A 36 -5.74 -1.16 6.91
N ILE A 37 -4.75 -0.85 6.05
CA ILE A 37 -4.21 -1.82 5.09
C ILE A 37 -3.23 -2.72 5.83
N LYS A 38 -3.40 -4.05 5.72
CA LYS A 38 -2.44 -5.01 6.32
C LYS A 38 -1.02 -4.71 5.82
N ARG A 39 -0.05 -4.69 6.74
CA ARG A 39 1.37 -4.41 6.42
C ARG A 39 1.91 -5.26 5.27
N THR A 40 1.63 -6.55 5.25
CA THR A 40 2.08 -7.46 4.19
C THR A 40 1.47 -7.11 2.82
N THR A 41 0.22 -6.65 2.81
CA THR A 41 -0.43 -6.11 1.62
C THR A 41 0.26 -4.83 1.19
N PHE A 42 0.48 -3.88 2.12
CA PHE A 42 1.16 -2.63 1.80
C PHE A 42 2.56 -2.87 1.19
N ILE A 43 3.38 -3.73 1.78
CA ILE A 43 4.71 -4.09 1.26
C ILE A 43 4.63 -4.67 -0.16
N ARG A 44 3.67 -5.57 -0.42
CA ARG A 44 3.46 -6.16 -1.75
C ARG A 44 3.13 -5.09 -2.78
N TYR A 45 2.22 -4.18 -2.44
CA TYR A 45 1.79 -3.11 -3.34
C TYR A 45 2.87 -2.06 -3.52
N ARG A 46 3.67 -1.75 -2.49
CA ARG A 46 4.86 -0.90 -2.58
C ARG A 46 5.87 -1.44 -3.60
N LYS A 47 6.18 -2.74 -3.52
CA LYS A 47 7.07 -3.40 -4.49
C LYS A 47 6.46 -3.42 -5.90
N LYS A 48 5.16 -3.72 -6.02
CA LYS A 48 4.44 -3.76 -7.30
C LYS A 48 4.47 -2.42 -8.02
N PHE A 49 4.29 -1.32 -7.29
CA PHE A 49 4.27 0.05 -7.83
C PHE A 49 5.63 0.77 -7.72
N ASN A 50 6.69 0.05 -7.33
CA ASN A 50 8.04 0.58 -7.14
C ASN A 50 8.10 1.88 -6.31
N ILE A 51 7.25 1.98 -5.28
CA ILE A 51 7.23 3.14 -4.39
C ILE A 51 8.44 3.06 -3.45
N LYS A 52 9.33 4.04 -3.61
CA LYS A 52 10.51 4.24 -2.78
C LYS A 52 10.24 5.29 -1.71
N ARG A 53 11.03 5.23 -0.64
CA ARG A 53 11.05 6.26 0.39
C ARG A 53 11.94 7.40 -0.10
#